data_AF-A0A1I9LSD3-F1
#
_entry.id   AF-A0A1I9LSD3-F1
#
_cell.length_a   1.000
_cell.length_b   1.000
_cell.length_c   1.000
_cell.angle_alpha   90.00
_cell.angle_beta   90.00
_cell.angle_gamma   90.00
#
_symmetry.space_group_name_H-M   'P 1'
#
loop_
_entity.id
_entity.type
_entity.pdbx_description
1 polymer ?
#
loop_
_entity_poly.entity_id
_entity_poly.type
_entity_poly.pdbx_seq_one_letter_code
_entity_poly.pdbx_strand_id
1 'polypeptide(L)'
;MKTSQITKEIHTTTMDDDEYAKLIRRMNPPRVVIDNNASDDATVIQVDSVNKHGTLLEVVQVLTDMNLVIKKAYISSDGGWFMDVFKVIDQDGNKIRDTQVLDYIQKRIESNAGWFIPPLRSSVGVMPTDEYTSIELAGTDRPGLLSEVSAVLTDLHCNVVNAEIWTHNTRAAAVIHVTDNSTHSAITDPIRLSTIKELLCNVVRTNSGSRAAKTVFSCSDTHRERRLHQIMFDDRDYEGVKRARTSASRPSVTLMNIEKDYTVVTMRSKDRPKLVFDVVCTLTDMQYVVFHGMVSTEPVEAYQVTTQRPSVGISLLTII
;
A
#
# COMPACT_ATOMS: atom_id res chain seq x y z
N MET A 1 19.52 57.06 -29.57
CA MET A 1 20.59 56.22 -28.99
C MET A 1 20.71 56.54 -27.51
N LYS A 2 20.97 55.51 -26.69
CA LYS A 2 20.97 55.43 -25.21
C LYS A 2 19.58 55.14 -24.61
N THR A 3 19.22 53.90 -24.29
CA THR A 3 19.86 52.84 -23.48
C THR A 3 19.64 53.06 -21.99
N SER A 4 18.88 52.13 -21.41
CA SER A 4 18.91 51.67 -20.01
C SER A 4 18.43 52.63 -18.93
N GLN A 5 17.28 52.30 -18.33
CA GLN A 5 17.19 51.82 -16.94
C GLN A 5 15.71 51.60 -16.60
N ILE A 6 15.41 50.43 -16.02
CA ILE A 6 14.43 50.11 -14.98
C ILE A 6 14.11 48.61 -15.18
N THR A 7 14.98 47.76 -14.65
CA THR A 7 14.63 46.39 -14.28
C THR A 7 14.78 46.37 -12.76
N LYS A 8 13.68 46.50 -12.04
CA LYS A 8 13.66 46.28 -10.59
C LYS A 8 13.63 44.78 -10.34
N GLU A 9 14.64 44.37 -9.60
CA GLU A 9 14.92 43.08 -8.99
C GLU A 9 13.67 42.30 -8.56
N ILE A 10 13.55 41.07 -9.09
CA ILE A 10 12.87 39.99 -8.39
C ILE A 10 13.98 39.31 -7.58
N HIS A 11 14.00 39.57 -6.28
CA HIS A 11 14.90 38.91 -5.34
C HIS A 11 14.34 37.49 -5.11
N THR A 12 14.70 36.55 -5.99
CA THR A 12 14.53 35.11 -5.73
C THR A 12 15.59 34.72 -4.70
N THR A 13 15.20 34.67 -3.42
CA THR A 13 16.02 34.06 -2.36
C THR A 13 16.15 32.57 -2.66
N THR A 14 17.22 32.18 -3.34
CA THR A 14 17.63 30.78 -3.44
C THR A 14 18.11 30.35 -2.05
N MET A 15 17.42 29.41 -1.42
CA MET A 15 17.96 28.73 -0.24
C MET A 15 19.31 28.09 -0.64
N ASP A 16 20.35 28.33 0.14
CA ASP A 16 21.66 27.71 -0.10
C ASP A 16 21.52 26.18 -0.12
N ASP A 17 22.02 25.54 -1.19
CA ASP A 17 21.96 24.07 -1.36
C ASP A 17 22.54 23.32 -0.14
N ASP A 18 23.46 23.95 0.59
CA ASP A 18 24.06 23.43 1.82
C ASP A 18 23.10 23.44 3.03
N GLU A 19 22.22 24.45 3.16
CA GLU A 19 21.17 24.44 4.18
C GLU A 19 20.10 23.40 3.87
N TYR A 20 19.70 23.30 2.60
CA TYR A 20 18.77 22.28 2.13
C TYR A 20 19.31 20.85 2.37
N ALA A 21 20.59 20.61 2.07
CA ALA A 21 21.26 19.35 2.36
C ALA A 21 21.36 19.04 3.86
N LYS A 22 21.57 20.05 4.72
CA LYS A 22 21.54 19.89 6.18
C LYS A 22 20.15 19.55 6.69
N LEU A 23 19.09 20.15 6.15
CA LEU A 23 17.70 19.80 6.50
C LEU A 23 17.34 18.37 6.05
N ILE A 24 17.72 17.96 4.84
CA ILE A 24 17.56 16.58 4.36
C ILE A 24 18.23 15.57 5.29
N ARG A 25 19.46 15.86 5.74
CA ARG A 25 20.19 15.02 6.70
C ARG A 25 19.55 14.94 8.09
N ARG A 26 18.79 15.96 8.49
CA ARG A 26 18.06 15.98 9.78
C ARG A 26 16.72 15.25 9.74
N MET A 27 16.16 15.08 8.54
CA MET A 27 14.85 14.44 8.31
C MET A 27 14.97 13.06 7.67
N ASN A 28 16.19 12.52 7.63
CA ASN A 28 16.49 11.15 7.26
C ASN A 28 17.42 10.55 8.34
N PRO A 29 16.97 9.57 9.14
CA PRO A 29 15.73 8.78 8.99
C PRO A 29 14.44 9.58 9.29
N PRO A 30 13.26 9.07 8.88
CA PRO A 30 11.97 9.65 9.27
C PRO A 30 11.89 9.85 10.77
N ARG A 31 11.18 10.88 11.20
CA ARG A 31 10.89 11.14 12.60
C ARG A 31 9.42 10.80 12.84
N VAL A 32 9.17 9.90 13.78
CA VAL A 32 7.80 9.53 14.14
C VAL A 32 7.52 10.03 15.55
N VAL A 33 6.45 10.80 15.68
CA VAL A 33 5.98 11.32 16.97
C VAL A 33 4.62 10.72 17.24
N ILE A 34 4.50 10.00 18.36
CA ILE A 34 3.24 9.41 18.79
C ILE A 34 2.73 10.21 19.99
N ASP A 35 1.52 10.76 19.87
CA ASP A 35 0.84 11.51 20.92
C ASP A 35 -0.55 10.93 21.20
N ASN A 36 -0.71 10.34 22.39
CA ASN A 36 -1.98 9.76 22.83
C ASN A 36 -2.89 10.75 23.58
N ASN A 37 -2.41 11.98 23.82
CA ASN A 37 -3.12 13.07 24.48
C ASN A 37 -3.67 14.10 23.46
N ALA A 38 -3.13 14.13 22.23
CA ALA A 38 -3.56 15.06 21.17
C ALA A 38 -5.00 14.86 20.65
N SER A 39 -5.61 13.70 20.90
CA SER A 39 -7.03 13.42 20.59
C SER A 39 -7.63 12.69 21.77
N ASP A 40 -8.91 12.87 22.10
CA ASP A 40 -9.54 12.20 23.25
C ASP A 40 -9.84 10.72 22.99
N ASP A 41 -9.96 10.35 21.72
CA ASP A 41 -10.57 9.11 21.23
C ASP A 41 -9.65 8.25 20.34
N ALA A 42 -8.49 8.78 19.92
CA ALA A 42 -7.56 8.11 19.03
C ALA A 42 -6.10 8.40 19.39
N THR A 43 -5.21 7.49 19.02
CA THR A 43 -3.76 7.69 19.11
C THR A 43 -3.30 8.45 17.88
N VAL A 44 -2.58 9.56 18.07
CA VAL A 44 -2.09 10.39 16.96
C VAL A 44 -0.66 9.98 16.63
N ILE A 45 -0.42 9.65 15.36
CA ILE A 45 0.90 9.33 14.83
C ILE A 45 1.23 10.39 13.79
N GLN A 46 2.26 11.19 14.04
CA GLN A 46 2.82 12.14 13.10
C GLN A 46 4.10 11.58 12.51
N VAL A 47 4.22 11.64 11.19
CA VAL A 47 5.39 11.16 10.44
C VAL A 47 5.96 12.33 9.63
N ASP A 48 7.18 12.73 10.00
CA ASP A 48 7.93 13.77 9.33
C ASP A 48 9.13 13.14 8.60
N SER A 49 9.19 13.24 7.28
CA SER A 49 10.33 12.75 6.52
C SER A 49 10.62 13.58 5.27
N VAL A 50 11.76 13.30 4.64
CA VAL A 50 11.98 13.71 3.25
C VAL A 50 10.98 12.95 2.38
N ASN A 51 10.32 13.63 1.44
CA ASN A 51 9.37 13.03 0.52
C ASN A 51 10.12 12.13 -0.48
N LYS A 52 9.99 10.81 -0.29
CA LYS A 52 10.40 9.81 -1.25
C LYS A 52 9.16 9.16 -1.86
N HIS A 53 9.28 8.71 -3.10
CA HIS A 53 8.21 7.96 -3.74
C HIS A 53 7.90 6.69 -2.93
N GLY A 54 6.65 6.52 -2.51
CA GLY A 54 6.19 5.33 -1.78
C GLY A 54 6.07 5.48 -0.25
N THR A 55 6.52 6.59 0.35
CA THR A 55 6.51 6.76 1.83
C THR A 55 5.11 6.64 2.43
N LEU A 56 4.07 7.22 1.81
CA LEU A 56 2.69 7.06 2.26
C LEU A 56 2.26 5.59 2.30
N LEU A 57 2.59 4.83 1.26
CA LEU A 57 2.23 3.41 1.19
C LEU A 57 2.92 2.62 2.30
N GLU A 58 4.19 2.90 2.59
CA GLU A 58 4.94 2.24 3.66
C GLU A 58 4.31 2.47 5.03
N VAL A 59 3.95 3.72 5.35
CA VAL A 59 3.32 4.05 6.62
C VAL A 59 1.98 3.32 6.75
N VAL A 60 1.14 3.40 5.72
CA VAL A 60 -0.18 2.75 5.72
C VAL A 60 -0.05 1.22 5.76
N GLN A 61 0.99 0.63 5.15
CA GLN A 61 1.33 -0.79 5.27
C GLN A 61 1.62 -1.19 6.71
N VAL A 62 2.51 -0.47 7.40
CA VAL A 62 2.87 -0.77 8.80
C VAL A 62 1.64 -0.72 9.70
N LEU A 63 0.79 0.31 9.56
CA LEU A 63 -0.44 0.44 10.33
C LEU A 63 -1.42 -0.71 10.05
N THR A 64 -1.53 -1.11 8.77
CA THR A 64 -2.42 -2.20 8.34
C THR A 64 -1.95 -3.56 8.83
N ASP A 65 -0.65 -3.84 8.77
CA ASP A 65 -0.03 -5.07 9.29
C ASP A 65 -0.28 -5.25 10.79
N MET A 66 -0.34 -4.14 11.52
CA MET A 66 -0.63 -4.12 12.94
C MET A 66 -2.13 -4.13 13.25
N ASN A 67 -2.97 -4.32 12.23
CA ASN A 67 -4.42 -4.35 12.35
C ASN A 67 -5.02 -3.06 12.96
N LEU A 68 -4.34 -1.93 12.78
CA LEU A 68 -4.82 -0.64 13.24
C LEU A 68 -5.78 -0.03 12.21
N VAL A 69 -6.79 0.69 12.72
CA VAL A 69 -7.79 1.37 11.91
C VAL A 69 -7.47 2.87 11.87
N ILE A 70 -7.33 3.42 10.67
CA ILE A 70 -7.12 4.85 10.45
C ILE A 70 -8.50 5.54 10.49
N LYS A 71 -8.79 6.24 11.59
CA LYS A 71 -10.04 6.99 11.76
C LYS A 71 -10.02 8.29 10.97
N LYS A 72 -8.87 8.97 10.98
CA LYS A 72 -8.64 10.22 10.28
C LYS A 72 -7.19 10.30 9.81
N ALA A 73 -6.94 10.89 8.67
CA ALA A 73 -5.58 11.19 8.23
C ALA A 73 -5.50 12.52 7.50
N TYR A 74 -4.37 13.20 7.65
CA TYR A 74 -3.99 14.37 6.89
C TYR A 74 -2.66 14.05 6.21
N ILE A 75 -2.64 14.14 4.89
CA ILE A 75 -1.50 13.80 4.06
C ILE A 75 -1.02 15.08 3.39
N SER A 76 0.27 15.38 3.50
CA SER A 76 0.89 16.53 2.87
C SER A 76 2.32 16.20 2.46
N SER A 77 2.60 16.37 1.17
CA SER A 77 3.86 16.05 0.52
C SER A 77 4.48 17.27 -0.18
N ASP A 78 4.37 18.45 0.44
CA ASP A 78 4.79 19.74 -0.13
C ASP A 78 6.30 19.96 -0.10
N GLY A 79 6.86 20.54 -1.17
CA GLY A 79 8.22 21.12 -1.16
C GLY A 79 9.36 20.13 -0.89
N GLY A 80 9.15 18.83 -1.16
CA GLY A 80 10.13 17.77 -0.87
C GLY A 80 10.02 17.21 0.56
N TRP A 81 9.01 17.62 1.32
CA TRP A 81 8.73 17.18 2.68
C TRP A 81 7.49 16.28 2.69
N PHE A 82 7.47 15.35 3.63
CA PHE A 82 6.36 14.44 3.90
C PHE A 82 5.96 14.64 5.36
N MET A 83 4.76 15.16 5.60
CA MET A 83 4.28 15.62 6.90
C MET A 83 2.86 15.10 7.12
N ASP A 84 2.77 13.82 7.46
CA ASP A 84 1.51 13.12 7.53
C ASP A 84 1.09 12.88 8.98
N VAL A 85 -0.20 13.04 9.26
CA VAL A 85 -0.79 12.81 10.59
C VAL A 85 -1.89 11.78 10.47
N PHE A 86 -1.76 10.68 11.21
CA PHE A 86 -2.73 9.59 11.27
C PHE A 86 -3.34 9.53 12.67
N LYS A 87 -4.67 9.56 12.76
CA LYS A 87 -5.43 9.22 13.97
C LYS A 87 -5.83 7.76 13.87
N VAL A 88 -5.26 6.92 14.72
CA VAL A 88 -5.44 5.47 14.69
C VAL A 88 -6.07 4.93 15.97
N ILE A 89 -6.81 3.84 15.81
CA ILE A 89 -7.43 3.06 16.89
C ILE A 89 -7.15 1.57 16.64
N ASP A 90 -7.30 0.74 17.67
CA ASP A 90 -7.29 -0.72 17.52
C ASP A 90 -8.60 -1.23 16.88
N GLN A 91 -8.70 -2.55 16.69
CA GLN A 91 -9.89 -3.18 16.11
C GLN A 91 -11.14 -3.09 17.01
N ASP A 92 -10.94 -2.90 18.32
CA ASP A 92 -12.00 -2.72 19.30
C ASP A 92 -12.44 -1.24 19.42
N GLY A 93 -11.80 -0.34 18.65
CA GLY A 93 -12.08 1.08 18.60
C GLY A 93 -11.42 1.90 19.71
N ASN A 94 -10.45 1.34 20.42
CA ASN A 94 -9.74 2.00 21.52
C ASN A 94 -8.41 2.60 21.06
N LYS A 95 -7.91 3.54 21.87
CA LYS A 95 -6.55 4.04 21.77
C LYS A 95 -5.54 2.93 22.04
N ILE A 96 -4.43 2.99 21.30
CA ILE A 96 -3.27 2.16 21.56
C ILE A 96 -2.57 2.73 22.80
N ARG A 97 -2.59 1.97 23.90
CA ARG A 97 -1.97 2.37 25.17
C ARG A 97 -0.73 1.57 25.52
N ASP A 98 -0.53 0.44 24.86
CA ASP A 98 0.62 -0.43 25.10
C ASP A 98 1.89 0.22 24.53
N THR A 99 2.80 0.59 25.42
CA THR A 99 4.08 1.20 25.07
C THR A 99 4.93 0.32 24.16
N GLN A 100 4.88 -1.01 24.29
CA GLN A 100 5.65 -1.92 23.44
C GLN A 100 5.17 -1.87 21.99
N VAL A 101 3.85 -1.79 21.80
CA VAL A 101 3.20 -1.65 20.49
C VAL A 101 3.57 -0.30 19.88
N LEU A 102 3.52 0.79 20.66
CA LEU A 102 3.89 2.13 20.21
C LEU A 102 5.37 2.21 19.81
N ASP A 103 6.27 1.67 20.64
CA ASP A 103 7.70 1.61 20.34
C ASP A 103 7.98 0.79 19.09
N TYR A 104 7.24 -0.30 18.87
CA TYR A 104 7.34 -1.12 17.67
C TYR A 104 6.88 -0.36 16.42
N ILE A 105 5.74 0.35 16.48
CA ILE A 105 5.26 1.20 15.37
C ILE A 105 6.31 2.24 15.01
N GLN A 106 6.81 2.96 16.02
CA GLN A 106 7.82 4.00 15.84
C GLN A 106 9.07 3.42 15.18
N LYS A 107 9.67 2.37 15.76
CA LYS A 107 10.88 1.75 15.20
C LYS A 107 10.66 1.24 13.79
N ARG A 108 9.52 0.63 13.51
CA ARG A 108 9.23 0.01 12.20
C ARG A 108 9.10 1.08 11.12
N ILE A 109 8.41 2.19 11.39
CA ILE A 109 8.30 3.30 10.43
C ILE A 109 9.65 4.03 10.27
N GLU A 110 10.38 4.27 11.36
CA GLU A 110 11.69 4.94 11.31
C GLU A 110 12.76 4.08 10.60
N SER A 111 12.69 2.75 10.72
CA SER A 111 13.66 1.81 10.12
C SER A 111 13.34 1.42 8.67
N ASN A 112 12.07 1.47 8.23
CA ASN A 112 11.65 0.99 6.90
C ASN A 112 12.02 1.94 5.74
N ALA A 113 12.39 3.19 5.99
CA ALA A 113 12.65 4.19 4.94
C ALA A 113 13.92 3.97 4.08
N GLY A 114 14.51 2.76 4.18
CA GLY A 114 15.64 2.28 3.39
C GLY A 114 15.31 1.19 2.35
N TRP A 115 14.09 0.64 2.27
CA TRP A 115 13.84 -0.58 1.46
C TRP A 115 13.39 -0.35 0.01
N PHE A 116 13.13 0.87 -0.46
CA PHE A 116 12.71 1.11 -1.85
C PHE A 116 13.79 1.74 -2.71
N ILE A 117 14.75 0.91 -3.11
CA ILE A 117 15.21 0.93 -4.50
C ILE A 117 14.20 0.07 -5.26
N PRO A 118 13.43 0.59 -6.24
CA PRO A 118 12.61 -0.26 -7.09
C PRO A 118 13.54 -1.30 -7.72
N PRO A 119 13.18 -2.59 -7.86
CA PRO A 119 13.96 -3.50 -8.67
C PRO A 119 13.78 -3.09 -10.13
N LEU A 120 14.51 -2.06 -10.55
CA LEU A 120 14.95 -1.94 -11.92
C LEU A 120 15.80 -3.18 -12.16
N ARG A 121 15.18 -4.19 -12.77
CA ARG A 121 15.79 -5.31 -13.49
C ARG A 121 17.32 -5.28 -13.46
N SER A 122 17.90 -5.72 -12.37
CA SER A 122 19.34 -5.97 -12.29
C SER A 122 19.52 -7.11 -11.32
N SER A 123 19.98 -8.21 -11.87
CA SER A 123 20.45 -9.38 -11.16
C SER A 123 21.43 -8.99 -10.05
N VAL A 124 21.34 -9.71 -8.94
CA VAL A 124 22.31 -9.74 -7.82
C VAL A 124 22.13 -8.64 -6.77
N GLY A 125 21.27 -8.93 -5.80
CA GLY A 125 21.20 -8.28 -4.49
C GLY A 125 20.64 -9.28 -3.49
N VAL A 126 21.54 -10.01 -2.82
CA VAL A 126 21.23 -11.07 -1.85
C VAL A 126 20.78 -10.42 -0.55
N MET A 127 19.57 -10.73 -0.09
CA MET A 127 19.18 -10.80 1.31
C MET A 127 18.19 -11.98 1.42
N PRO A 128 18.58 -13.13 1.99
CA PRO A 128 17.68 -14.24 2.19
C PRO A 128 17.00 -14.10 3.55
N THR A 129 15.68 -14.11 3.56
CA THR A 129 14.91 -14.66 4.68
C THR A 129 14.52 -16.08 4.26
N ASP A 130 15.41 -17.06 4.50
CA ASP A 130 15.24 -18.49 4.19
C ASP A 130 14.16 -19.18 5.07
N GLU A 131 13.18 -18.43 5.57
CA GLU A 131 12.20 -18.93 6.53
C GLU A 131 11.06 -19.69 5.85
N TYR A 132 10.63 -19.26 4.66
CA TYR A 132 9.50 -19.85 3.95
C TYR A 132 9.59 -19.67 2.42
N THR A 133 8.86 -20.50 1.69
CA THR A 133 8.62 -20.35 0.25
C THR A 133 7.26 -19.67 0.04
N SER A 134 7.22 -18.57 -0.72
CA SER A 134 5.96 -17.93 -1.08
C SER A 134 5.37 -18.51 -2.37
N ILE A 135 4.09 -18.88 -2.32
CA ILE A 135 3.29 -19.39 -3.43
C ILE A 135 2.18 -18.39 -3.73
N GLU A 136 2.17 -17.86 -4.94
CA GLU A 136 1.13 -16.97 -5.43
C GLU A 136 0.21 -17.71 -6.39
N LEU A 137 -1.09 -17.66 -6.13
CA LEU A 137 -2.13 -18.28 -6.95
C LEU A 137 -3.12 -17.21 -7.41
N ALA A 138 -3.49 -17.25 -8.68
CA ALA A 138 -4.55 -16.41 -9.24
C ALA A 138 -5.39 -17.20 -10.23
N GLY A 139 -6.72 -17.16 -10.07
CA GLY A 139 -7.63 -17.92 -10.92
C GLY A 139 -9.10 -17.58 -10.74
N THR A 140 -9.96 -18.40 -11.33
CA THR A 140 -11.41 -18.30 -11.20
C THR A 140 -11.83 -18.93 -9.88
N ASP A 141 -12.58 -18.18 -9.07
CA ASP A 141 -13.13 -18.69 -7.82
C ASP A 141 -14.23 -19.74 -8.10
N ARG A 142 -14.19 -20.85 -7.35
CA ARG A 142 -15.18 -21.91 -7.43
C ARG A 142 -15.28 -22.66 -6.09
N PRO A 143 -16.45 -23.26 -5.78
CA PRO A 143 -16.57 -24.18 -4.66
C PRO A 143 -15.52 -25.29 -4.73
N GLY A 144 -14.83 -25.55 -3.62
CA GLY A 144 -13.82 -26.61 -3.50
C GLY A 144 -12.39 -26.21 -3.91
N LEU A 145 -12.18 -25.03 -4.53
CA LEU A 145 -10.84 -24.61 -4.97
C LEU A 145 -9.81 -24.64 -3.83
N LEU A 146 -10.13 -24.03 -2.69
CA LEU A 146 -9.21 -23.99 -1.54
C LEU A 146 -9.01 -25.37 -0.90
N SER A 147 -10.04 -26.23 -0.92
CA SER A 147 -9.94 -27.61 -0.45
C SER A 147 -8.95 -28.42 -1.31
N GLU A 148 -9.04 -28.28 -2.63
CA GLU A 148 -8.12 -28.93 -3.57
C GLU A 148 -6.69 -28.40 -3.42
N VAL A 149 -6.51 -27.08 -3.29
CA VAL A 149 -5.19 -26.47 -3.03
C VAL A 149 -4.60 -27.00 -1.72
N SER A 150 -5.39 -27.03 -0.64
CA SER A 150 -4.95 -27.55 0.66
C SER A 150 -4.59 -29.04 0.60
N ALA A 151 -5.35 -29.85 -0.15
CA ALA A 151 -5.05 -31.25 -0.35
C ALA A 151 -3.71 -31.45 -1.06
N VAL A 152 -3.43 -30.68 -2.14
CA VAL A 152 -2.14 -30.73 -2.86
C VAL A 152 -0.98 -30.34 -1.95
N LEU A 153 -1.10 -29.27 -1.16
CA LEU A 153 -0.04 -28.84 -0.25
C LEU A 153 0.24 -29.90 0.83
N THR A 154 -0.82 -30.52 1.36
CA THR A 154 -0.71 -31.59 2.37
C THR A 154 -0.05 -32.84 1.81
N ASP A 155 -0.43 -33.26 0.60
CA ASP A 155 0.13 -34.42 -0.10
C ASP A 155 1.62 -34.24 -0.44
N LEU A 156 2.03 -33.01 -0.72
CA LEU A 156 3.43 -32.64 -0.97
C LEU A 156 4.23 -32.34 0.31
N HIS A 157 3.68 -32.69 1.48
CA HIS A 157 4.28 -32.46 2.79
C HIS A 157 4.74 -30.99 2.98
N CYS A 158 3.93 -30.05 2.50
CA CYS A 158 4.14 -28.62 2.72
C CYS A 158 3.35 -28.19 3.96
N ASN A 159 4.03 -27.59 4.93
CA ASN A 159 3.40 -26.95 6.08
C ASN A 159 3.05 -25.50 5.74
N VAL A 160 1.79 -25.11 5.92
CA VAL A 160 1.33 -23.73 5.67
C VAL A 160 1.58 -22.89 6.92
N VAL A 161 2.51 -21.94 6.83
CA VAL A 161 2.82 -21.01 7.92
C VAL A 161 1.80 -19.87 7.95
N ASN A 162 1.43 -19.38 6.76
CA ASN A 162 0.52 -18.26 6.61
C ASN A 162 -0.15 -18.30 5.23
N ALA A 163 -1.38 -17.80 5.12
CA ALA A 163 -2.09 -17.68 3.86
C ALA A 163 -3.02 -16.47 3.89
N GLU A 164 -2.89 -15.59 2.89
CA GLU A 164 -3.87 -14.52 2.63
C GLU A 164 -4.59 -14.84 1.33
N ILE A 165 -5.92 -14.71 1.35
CA ILE A 165 -6.79 -15.12 0.23
C ILE A 165 -7.82 -14.03 -0.01
N TRP A 166 -7.88 -13.54 -1.25
CA TRP A 166 -8.86 -12.56 -1.69
C TRP A 166 -9.81 -13.18 -2.72
N THR A 167 -11.09 -12.89 -2.59
CA THR A 167 -12.09 -13.21 -3.61
C THR A 167 -12.80 -11.92 -4.04
N HIS A 168 -12.89 -11.72 -5.34
CA HIS A 168 -13.59 -10.57 -5.90
C HIS A 168 -14.25 -10.97 -7.23
N ASN A 169 -15.52 -10.61 -7.40
CA ASN A 169 -16.36 -11.04 -8.53
C ASN A 169 -16.40 -12.58 -8.69
N THR A 170 -15.66 -13.11 -9.66
CA THR A 170 -15.51 -14.55 -9.92
C THR A 170 -14.04 -14.96 -9.88
N ARG A 171 -13.20 -14.15 -9.25
CA ARG A 171 -11.74 -14.30 -9.21
C ARG A 171 -11.30 -14.54 -7.78
N ALA A 172 -10.32 -15.41 -7.63
CA ALA A 172 -9.61 -15.65 -6.39
C ALA A 172 -8.12 -15.41 -6.60
N ALA A 173 -7.48 -14.83 -5.60
CA ALA A 173 -6.03 -14.75 -5.48
C ALA A 173 -5.60 -15.21 -4.10
N ALA A 174 -4.45 -15.85 -3.99
CA ALA A 174 -3.87 -16.26 -2.72
C ALA A 174 -2.35 -16.05 -2.72
N VAL A 175 -1.82 -15.61 -1.58
CA VAL A 175 -0.40 -15.60 -1.26
C VAL A 175 -0.20 -16.49 -0.04
N ILE A 176 0.52 -17.59 -0.22
CA ILE A 176 0.65 -18.67 0.77
C ILE A 176 2.13 -18.85 1.08
N HIS A 177 2.50 -18.74 2.35
CA HIS A 177 3.85 -19.03 2.82
C HIS A 177 3.89 -20.47 3.31
N VAL A 178 4.76 -21.27 2.69
CA VAL A 178 4.92 -22.69 3.01
C VAL A 178 6.34 -23.01 3.46
N THR A 179 6.46 -23.99 4.33
CA THR A 179 7.72 -24.62 4.73
C THR A 179 7.67 -26.09 4.42
N ASP A 180 8.83 -26.71 4.32
CA ASP A 180 8.89 -28.16 4.29
C ASP A 180 8.47 -28.73 5.65
N ASN A 181 7.55 -29.69 5.67
CA ASN A 181 7.10 -30.34 6.90
C ASN A 181 8.23 -31.07 7.63
N SER A 182 9.28 -31.50 6.92
CA SER A 182 10.39 -32.25 7.53
C SER A 182 11.47 -31.33 8.12
N THR A 183 11.80 -30.23 7.44
CA THR A 183 12.91 -29.33 7.83
C THR A 183 12.43 -28.04 8.49
N HIS A 184 11.12 -27.76 8.46
CA HIS A 184 10.50 -26.51 8.91
C HIS A 184 11.14 -25.24 8.29
N SER A 185 11.76 -25.39 7.12
CA SER A 185 12.49 -24.33 6.42
C SER A 185 11.92 -24.12 5.01
N ALA A 186 12.35 -23.06 4.33
CA ALA A 186 11.97 -22.82 2.94
C ALA A 186 12.26 -24.04 2.04
N ILE A 187 11.34 -24.33 1.12
CA ILE A 187 11.52 -25.34 0.09
C ILE A 187 12.40 -24.73 -1.00
N THR A 188 13.65 -25.20 -1.09
CA THR A 188 14.66 -24.69 -2.03
C THR A 188 14.88 -25.62 -3.23
N ASP A 189 14.43 -26.87 -3.17
CA ASP A 189 14.60 -27.84 -4.25
C ASP A 189 13.79 -27.43 -5.51
N PRO A 190 14.46 -27.10 -6.63
CA PRO A 190 13.80 -26.65 -7.84
C PRO A 190 12.90 -27.73 -8.46
N ILE A 191 13.21 -29.02 -8.27
CA ILE A 191 12.39 -30.11 -8.80
C ILE A 191 11.06 -30.14 -8.04
N ARG A 192 11.12 -30.20 -6.71
CA ARG A 192 9.92 -30.14 -5.86
C ARG A 192 9.09 -28.88 -6.10
N LEU A 193 9.72 -27.71 -6.23
CA LEU A 193 9.03 -26.47 -6.57
C LEU A 193 8.30 -26.57 -7.92
N SER A 194 8.93 -27.16 -8.94
CA SER A 194 8.30 -27.36 -10.24
C SER A 194 7.08 -28.28 -10.16
N THR A 195 7.16 -29.36 -9.38
CA THR A 195 6.04 -30.28 -9.13
C THR A 195 4.89 -29.59 -8.41
N ILE A 196 5.17 -28.83 -7.35
CA ILE A 196 4.18 -28.02 -6.64
C ILE A 196 3.50 -27.05 -7.62
N LYS A 197 4.28 -26.37 -8.47
CA LYS A 197 3.75 -25.42 -9.45
C LYS A 197 2.77 -26.08 -10.41
N GLU A 198 3.14 -27.22 -10.96
CA GLU A 198 2.38 -27.92 -11.97
C GLU A 198 1.05 -28.41 -11.39
N LEU A 199 1.10 -29.06 -10.22
CA LEU A 199 -0.10 -29.57 -9.55
C LEU A 199 -1.06 -28.43 -9.17
N LEU A 200 -0.55 -27.35 -8.58
CA LEU A 200 -1.38 -26.18 -8.26
C LEU A 200 -1.92 -25.49 -9.52
N CYS A 201 -1.14 -25.41 -10.59
CA CYS A 201 -1.63 -24.89 -11.87
C CYS A 201 -2.82 -25.73 -12.38
N ASN A 202 -2.76 -27.06 -12.27
CA ASN A 202 -3.85 -27.93 -12.72
C ASN A 202 -5.13 -27.72 -11.91
N VAL A 203 -5.01 -27.51 -10.60
CA VAL A 203 -6.14 -27.17 -9.70
C VAL A 203 -6.74 -25.80 -10.02
N VAL A 204 -5.94 -24.82 -10.43
CA VAL A 204 -6.45 -23.47 -10.73
C VAL A 204 -6.98 -23.35 -12.16
N ARG A 205 -6.47 -24.16 -13.11
CA ARG A 205 -6.85 -24.13 -14.55
C ARG A 205 -8.13 -24.87 -14.90
N THR A 206 -8.71 -25.64 -13.98
CA THR A 206 -9.66 -26.71 -14.30
C THR A 206 -10.99 -26.22 -14.93
N ASN A 207 -11.28 -24.91 -15.01
CA ASN A 207 -12.54 -24.47 -15.65
C ASN A 207 -12.64 -22.99 -16.12
N SER A 208 -11.75 -22.47 -16.98
CA SER A 208 -12.06 -21.18 -17.65
C SER A 208 -11.35 -20.95 -18.99
N GLY A 209 -12.14 -20.58 -20.00
CA GLY A 209 -11.67 -20.09 -21.30
C GLY A 209 -10.90 -18.76 -21.19
N SER A 210 -9.96 -18.57 -22.12
CA SER A 210 -9.17 -17.36 -22.45
C SER A 210 -8.40 -16.58 -21.37
N ARG A 211 -8.70 -16.64 -20.06
CA ARG A 211 -7.88 -16.00 -19.00
C ARG A 211 -7.18 -17.08 -18.17
N ALA A 212 -5.88 -17.24 -18.41
CA ALA A 212 -5.07 -18.31 -17.83
C ALA A 212 -4.79 -18.08 -16.34
N ALA A 213 -4.96 -19.14 -15.54
CA ALA A 213 -4.46 -19.21 -14.17
C ALA A 213 -2.96 -18.92 -14.13
N LYS A 214 -2.52 -18.16 -13.12
CA LYS A 214 -1.10 -17.88 -12.89
C LYS A 214 -0.70 -18.43 -11.53
N THR A 215 0.35 -19.25 -11.53
CA THR A 215 1.06 -19.67 -10.32
C THR A 215 2.50 -19.17 -10.43
N VAL A 216 2.91 -18.31 -9.50
CA VAL A 216 4.25 -17.73 -9.45
C VAL A 216 4.83 -18.02 -8.07
N PHE A 217 6.11 -18.40 -8.02
CA PHE A 217 6.87 -18.40 -6.78
C PHE A 217 7.71 -17.14 -6.75
N SER A 218 7.67 -16.42 -5.63
CA SER A 218 8.47 -15.23 -5.40
C SER A 218 9.31 -15.43 -4.14
N CYS A 219 10.53 -14.89 -4.16
CA CYS A 219 11.47 -14.89 -3.02
C CYS A 219 11.62 -13.46 -2.43
N SER A 220 10.75 -12.53 -2.84
CA SER A 220 10.80 -11.16 -2.36
C SER A 220 9.73 -10.96 -1.29
N ASP A 221 10.14 -10.49 -0.10
CA ASP A 221 9.26 -9.96 0.93
C ASP A 221 8.50 -8.74 0.40
N THR A 222 7.42 -9.01 -0.32
CA THR A 222 6.38 -8.03 -0.63
C THR A 222 5.29 -8.20 0.42
N HIS A 223 4.84 -7.09 1.01
CA HIS A 223 3.70 -7.06 1.93
C HIS A 223 2.52 -7.86 1.33
N ARG A 224 2.08 -8.93 1.99
CA ARG A 224 1.17 -9.96 1.40
C ARG A 224 -0.10 -9.35 0.81
N GLU A 225 -0.74 -8.45 1.55
CA GLU A 225 -1.94 -7.73 1.09
C GLU A 225 -1.64 -6.82 -0.11
N ARG A 226 -0.43 -6.25 -0.16
CA ARG A 226 0.00 -5.42 -1.31
C ARG A 226 0.20 -6.28 -2.54
N ARG A 227 0.74 -7.49 -2.35
CA ARG A 227 0.95 -8.44 -3.43
C ARG A 227 -0.38 -8.97 -3.98
N LEU A 228 -1.34 -9.27 -3.11
CA LEU A 228 -2.71 -9.63 -3.53
C LEU A 228 -3.38 -8.50 -4.32
N HIS A 229 -3.21 -7.26 -3.88
CA HIS A 229 -3.68 -6.09 -4.62
C HIS A 229 -3.13 -6.05 -6.05
N GLN A 230 -1.81 -6.25 -6.22
CA GLN A 230 -1.16 -6.28 -7.54
C GLN A 230 -1.66 -7.45 -8.40
N ILE A 231 -1.80 -8.63 -7.81
CA ILE A 231 -2.30 -9.82 -8.52
C ILE A 231 -3.71 -9.57 -9.05
N MET A 232 -4.60 -9.00 -8.23
CA MET A 232 -5.97 -8.67 -8.64
C MET A 232 -6.01 -7.51 -9.65
N PHE A 233 -5.14 -6.51 -9.50
CA PHE A 233 -5.02 -5.41 -10.44
C PHE A 233 -4.58 -5.91 -11.84
N ASP A 234 -3.55 -6.75 -11.90
CA ASP A 234 -3.04 -7.34 -13.15
C ASP A 234 -4.07 -8.22 -13.86
N ASP A 235 -5.04 -8.77 -13.10
CA ASP A 235 -6.10 -9.60 -13.63
C ASP A 235 -7.19 -8.82 -14.41
N ARG A 236 -7.27 -7.50 -14.16
CA ARG A 236 -8.22 -6.58 -14.83
C ARG A 236 -9.66 -7.08 -14.76
N ASP A 237 -10.07 -7.60 -13.62
CA ASP A 237 -11.45 -8.03 -13.39
C ASP A 237 -12.40 -6.82 -13.26
N TYR A 238 -11.86 -5.63 -12.96
CA TYR A 238 -12.55 -4.36 -12.88
C TYR A 238 -13.00 -3.79 -14.24
N GLU A 239 -12.39 -4.18 -15.36
CA GLU A 239 -12.75 -3.68 -16.71
C GLU A 239 -14.06 -4.28 -17.25
N GLY A 240 -14.50 -5.45 -16.73
CA GLY A 240 -15.53 -6.29 -17.38
C GLY A 240 -16.94 -6.26 -16.77
N VAL A 241 -17.17 -5.63 -15.62
CA VAL A 241 -18.42 -5.84 -14.85
C VAL A 241 -19.40 -4.66 -14.96
N LYS A 242 -20.18 -4.64 -16.05
CA LYS A 242 -21.52 -4.02 -16.11
C LYS A 242 -22.61 -4.99 -15.59
N ARG A 243 -22.37 -5.74 -14.51
CA ARG A 243 -23.47 -6.46 -13.85
C ARG A 243 -24.24 -5.48 -12.97
N ALA A 244 -25.56 -5.54 -13.07
CA ALA A 244 -26.52 -4.79 -12.27
C ALA A 244 -26.42 -5.20 -10.79
N ARG A 245 -25.42 -4.67 -10.09
CA ARG A 245 -25.40 -4.65 -8.62
C ARG A 245 -26.34 -3.54 -8.18
N THR A 246 -27.14 -3.81 -7.15
CA THR A 246 -27.91 -2.78 -6.45
C THR A 246 -26.97 -1.64 -6.04
N SER A 247 -27.29 -0.41 -6.44
CA SER A 247 -26.47 0.81 -6.32
C SER A 247 -26.01 1.15 -4.90
N ALA A 248 -26.60 0.55 -3.85
CA ALA A 248 -26.37 0.88 -2.45
C ALA A 248 -25.05 0.40 -1.82
N SER A 249 -24.17 -0.30 -2.56
CA SER A 249 -22.90 -0.86 -2.03
C SER A 249 -21.64 -0.41 -2.78
N ARG A 250 -21.78 0.40 -3.84
CA ARG A 250 -20.61 0.87 -4.60
C ARG A 250 -20.09 2.17 -3.99
N PRO A 251 -18.76 2.33 -3.84
CA PRO A 251 -18.20 3.62 -3.50
C PRO A 251 -18.54 4.62 -4.61
N SER A 252 -18.98 5.82 -4.24
CA SER A 252 -19.14 6.91 -5.19
C SER A 252 -17.80 7.63 -5.34
N VAL A 253 -17.23 7.60 -6.54
CA VAL A 253 -15.98 8.28 -6.86
C VAL A 253 -16.29 9.42 -7.82
N THR A 254 -15.89 10.62 -7.47
CA THR A 254 -15.94 11.79 -8.36
C THR A 254 -14.53 12.29 -8.63
N LEU A 255 -14.28 12.61 -9.90
CA LEU A 255 -13.03 13.19 -10.36
C LEU A 255 -13.30 14.64 -10.75
N MET A 256 -12.56 15.56 -10.16
CA MET A 256 -12.58 16.97 -10.53
C MET A 256 -11.18 17.39 -10.96
N ASN A 257 -11.01 17.67 -12.25
CA ASN A 257 -9.78 18.22 -12.76
C ASN A 257 -9.77 19.71 -12.44
N ILE A 258 -8.82 20.12 -11.60
CA ILE A 258 -8.53 21.53 -11.36
C ILE A 258 -7.37 21.91 -12.30
N GLU A 259 -7.40 23.13 -12.84
CA GLU A 259 -6.53 23.55 -13.95
C GLU A 259 -5.04 23.15 -13.80
N LYS A 260 -4.52 22.56 -14.88
CA LYS A 260 -3.11 22.30 -15.24
C LYS A 260 -2.26 21.58 -14.19
N ASP A 261 -2.73 20.43 -13.72
CA ASP A 261 -1.92 19.25 -13.32
C ASP A 261 -2.51 18.51 -12.11
N TYR A 262 -3.64 18.98 -11.56
CA TYR A 262 -4.25 18.43 -10.35
C TYR A 262 -5.56 17.70 -10.63
N THR A 263 -5.62 16.42 -10.27
CA THR A 263 -6.88 15.67 -10.21
C THR A 263 -7.32 15.54 -8.76
N VAL A 264 -8.47 16.11 -8.43
CA VAL A 264 -9.12 15.86 -7.15
C VAL A 264 -9.96 14.60 -7.26
N VAL A 265 -9.59 13.59 -6.50
CA VAL A 265 -10.35 12.35 -6.36
C VAL A 265 -11.14 12.45 -5.06
N THR A 266 -12.46 12.52 -5.14
CA THR A 266 -13.32 12.38 -3.96
C THR A 266 -13.95 11.00 -3.98
N MET A 267 -13.65 10.18 -2.98
CA MET A 267 -14.27 8.87 -2.80
C MET A 267 -15.15 8.90 -1.56
N ARG A 268 -16.39 8.45 -1.70
CA ARG A 268 -17.27 8.15 -0.57
C ARG A 268 -17.66 6.69 -0.56
N SER A 269 -17.43 6.01 0.54
CA SER A 269 -17.71 4.58 0.69
C SER A 269 -18.37 4.28 2.03
N LYS A 270 -19.03 3.12 2.13
CA LYS A 270 -19.22 2.53 3.46
C LYS A 270 -17.84 2.20 4.02
N ASP A 271 -17.63 2.55 5.28
CA ASP A 271 -16.38 2.22 5.95
C ASP A 271 -16.19 0.70 5.97
N ARG A 272 -14.96 0.28 5.73
CA ARG A 272 -14.55 -1.13 5.78
C ARG A 272 -13.09 -1.20 6.19
N PRO A 273 -12.66 -2.29 6.85
CA PRO A 273 -11.26 -2.51 7.16
C PRO A 273 -10.38 -2.35 5.91
N LYS A 274 -9.23 -1.70 6.10
CA LYS A 274 -8.18 -1.53 5.08
C LYS A 274 -8.59 -0.72 3.84
N LEU A 275 -9.70 0.03 3.89
CA LEU A 275 -10.13 0.88 2.76
C LEU A 275 -9.04 1.88 2.34
N VAL A 276 -8.42 2.58 3.29
CA VAL A 276 -7.35 3.55 3.02
C VAL A 276 -6.15 2.86 2.36
N PHE A 277 -5.76 1.71 2.87
CA PHE A 277 -4.69 0.89 2.31
C PHE A 277 -4.97 0.54 0.84
N ASP A 278 -6.17 0.04 0.54
CA ASP A 278 -6.54 -0.33 -0.83
C ASP A 278 -6.53 0.87 -1.79
N VAL A 279 -7.00 2.04 -1.34
CA VAL A 279 -6.99 3.25 -2.16
C VAL A 279 -5.56 3.72 -2.44
N VAL A 280 -4.71 3.79 -1.40
CA VAL A 280 -3.31 4.17 -1.55
C VAL A 280 -2.56 3.17 -2.45
N CYS A 281 -2.83 1.87 -2.31
CA CYS A 281 -2.30 0.84 -3.21
C CYS A 281 -2.74 1.05 -4.66
N THR A 282 -4.04 1.27 -4.89
CA THR A 282 -4.59 1.50 -6.23
C THR A 282 -3.95 2.72 -6.89
N LEU A 283 -3.86 3.84 -6.18
CA LEU A 283 -3.26 5.05 -6.71
C LEU A 283 -1.77 4.84 -7.03
N THR A 284 -1.04 4.16 -6.15
CA THR A 284 0.37 3.83 -6.36
C THR A 284 0.56 2.90 -7.56
N ASP A 285 -0.28 1.86 -7.71
CA ASP A 285 -0.26 0.94 -8.86
C ASP A 285 -0.54 1.65 -10.19
N MET A 286 -1.45 2.63 -10.15
CA MET A 286 -1.76 3.49 -11.29
C MET A 286 -0.71 4.59 -11.52
N GLN A 287 0.38 4.61 -10.73
CA GLN A 287 1.45 5.61 -10.78
C GLN A 287 1.01 7.05 -10.44
N TYR A 288 -0.09 7.20 -9.69
CA TYR A 288 -0.46 8.48 -9.10
C TYR A 288 0.30 8.72 -7.80
N VAL A 289 0.68 9.98 -7.59
CA VAL A 289 1.26 10.46 -6.34
C VAL A 289 0.22 11.29 -5.60
N VAL A 290 -0.05 10.92 -4.35
CA VAL A 290 -0.90 11.70 -3.44
C VAL A 290 -0.05 12.80 -2.84
N PHE A 291 -0.38 14.05 -3.15
CA PHE A 291 0.38 15.20 -2.67
C PHE A 291 -0.27 15.87 -1.48
N HIS A 292 -1.60 15.91 -1.53
CA HIS A 292 -2.44 16.26 -0.40
C HIS A 292 -3.53 15.22 -0.29
N GLY A 293 -3.91 14.91 0.95
CA GLY A 293 -5.04 14.07 1.16
C GLY A 293 -5.68 14.22 2.53
N MET A 294 -6.94 13.86 2.59
CA MET A 294 -7.69 13.78 3.82
C MET A 294 -8.46 12.46 3.81
N VAL A 295 -8.38 11.75 4.94
CA VAL A 295 -9.23 10.60 5.22
C VAL A 295 -10.06 10.94 6.44
N SER A 296 -11.36 10.67 6.39
CA SER A 296 -12.24 10.73 7.55
C SER A 296 -13.25 9.60 7.51
N THR A 297 -13.49 8.98 8.66
CA THR A 297 -14.57 8.01 8.89
C THR A 297 -15.75 8.63 9.65
N GLU A 298 -15.62 9.90 10.06
CA GLU A 298 -16.64 10.64 10.81
C GLU A 298 -17.69 11.27 9.86
N PRO A 299 -18.97 11.34 10.26
CA PRO A 299 -20.01 11.98 9.46
C PRO A 299 -19.69 13.45 9.18
N VAL A 300 -19.95 13.85 7.94
CA VAL A 300 -19.52 15.10 7.27
C VAL A 300 -19.74 16.36 8.13
N GLU A 301 -18.64 16.94 8.62
CA GLU A 301 -18.54 18.40 8.82
C GLU A 301 -17.96 19.02 7.54
N ALA A 302 -18.32 20.26 7.23
CA ALA A 302 -17.95 20.91 5.97
C ALA A 302 -16.42 21.00 5.79
N TYR A 303 -15.91 20.50 4.66
CA TYR A 303 -14.48 20.53 4.33
C TYR A 303 -14.18 21.61 3.29
N GLN A 304 -13.29 22.54 3.63
CA GLN A 304 -12.72 23.51 2.70
C GLN A 304 -11.31 23.05 2.29
N VAL A 305 -11.20 22.47 1.10
CA VAL A 305 -9.89 22.09 0.54
C VAL A 305 -9.27 23.34 -0.08
N THR A 306 -8.25 23.90 0.58
CA THR A 306 -7.50 25.05 0.08
C THR A 306 -6.22 24.54 -0.59
N THR A 307 -6.09 24.69 -1.90
CA THR A 307 -4.88 24.28 -2.63
C THR A 307 -3.87 25.42 -2.72
N GLN A 308 -2.60 25.14 -2.44
CA GLN A 308 -1.48 26.01 -2.79
C GLN A 308 -0.61 25.30 -3.84
N ARG A 309 -0.05 26.08 -4.78
CA ARG A 309 0.62 25.59 -5.99
C ARG A 309 2.03 25.08 -5.69
N PRO A 310 2.36 23.84 -6.10
CA PRO A 310 3.65 23.64 -6.79
C PRO A 310 3.55 22.93 -8.15
N SER A 311 4.66 23.00 -8.88
CA SER A 311 4.83 22.58 -10.28
C SER A 311 5.00 21.07 -10.44
N VAL A 312 4.28 20.52 -11.44
CA VAL A 312 4.35 19.18 -12.05
C VAL A 312 3.36 18.14 -11.50
N GLY A 313 2.36 17.78 -12.32
CA GLY A 313 1.59 16.52 -12.38
C GLY A 313 1.26 15.82 -11.05
N ILE A 314 0.14 16.15 -10.40
CA ILE A 314 -0.16 15.74 -9.01
C ILE A 314 -1.64 15.34 -8.83
N SER A 315 -1.96 14.44 -7.89
CA SER A 315 -3.35 14.15 -7.49
C SER A 315 -3.62 14.49 -6.02
N LEU A 316 -4.80 15.08 -5.77
CA LEU A 316 -5.34 15.41 -4.46
C LEU A 316 -6.40 14.36 -4.10
N LEU A 317 -6.23 13.66 -2.97
CA LEU A 317 -7.08 12.54 -2.58
C LEU A 317 -7.94 12.89 -1.35
N THR A 318 -9.25 12.98 -1.54
CA THR A 318 -10.21 13.14 -0.45
C THR A 318 -11.02 11.85 -0.29
N ILE A 319 -10.84 11.15 0.83
CA ILE A 319 -11.61 9.96 1.20
C ILE A 319 -12.54 10.33 2.35
N ILE A 320 -13.85 10.19 2.13
CA ILE A 320 -14.94 10.49 3.08
C ILE A 320 -15.79 9.24 3.32
#